data_AF-A0A9N9VIK6-F1
#
_entry.id   AF-A0A9N9VIK6-F1
#
_cell.length_a   1.000
_cell.length_b   1.000
_cell.length_c   1.000
_cell.angle_alpha   90.00
_cell.angle_beta   90.00
_cell.angle_gamma   90.00
#
_symmetry.space_group_name_H-M   'P 1'
#
loop_
_entity.id
_entity.type
_entity.pdbx_description
1 polymer ?
#
loop_
_entity_poly.entity_id
_entity_poly.type
_entity_poly.pdbx_seq_one_letter_code
_entity_poly.pdbx_strand_id
1 'polypeptide(L)'
;MCSTATMAEVLSRAANETGVGNSAQLNAPTIWSGSRGKTVEGFNMTAELYFEGKRHWGPAKCHQNAVRITTALREADPRLELRLDNASKSNEGVTRTLSLKKSNKLLLNEHPIHDNMVPMVDIIKTIWTISPPTN
;
A
#
# COMPACT_ATOMS: atom_id res chain seq x y z
N MET A 1 34.41 -30.46 44.09
CA MET A 1 34.75 -29.77 42.84
C MET A 1 33.44 -29.60 42.06
N CYS A 2 32.78 -28.46 42.21
CA CYS A 2 31.58 -28.13 41.42
C CYS A 2 31.95 -26.95 40.53
N SER A 3 32.07 -27.21 39.23
CA SER A 3 32.41 -26.20 38.23
C SER A 3 31.32 -25.14 38.16
N THR A 4 31.75 -23.90 38.40
CA THR A 4 31.02 -22.68 38.07
C THR A 4 30.83 -22.61 36.56
N ALA A 5 29.58 -22.72 36.10
CA ALA A 5 29.23 -22.33 34.74
C ALA A 5 29.56 -20.84 34.57
N THR A 6 30.35 -20.53 33.55
CA THR A 6 30.79 -19.17 33.20
C THR A 6 29.60 -18.32 32.74
N MET A 7 29.56 -17.06 33.16
CA MET A 7 28.56 -16.04 32.74
C MET A 7 28.43 -15.83 31.23
N ALA A 8 29.33 -16.40 30.41
CA ALA A 8 29.25 -16.39 28.96
C ALA A 8 28.19 -17.37 28.39
N GLU A 9 27.76 -18.38 29.15
CA GLU A 9 26.84 -19.42 28.65
C GLU A 9 25.36 -19.11 28.94
N VAL A 10 25.08 -18.20 29.88
CA VAL A 10 23.71 -17.75 30.19
C VAL A 10 23.19 -16.76 29.14
N LEU A 11 24.08 -16.03 28.46
CA LEU A 11 23.71 -15.05 27.42
C LEU A 11 23.27 -15.70 26.09
N SER A 12 23.61 -16.97 25.84
CA SER A 12 23.22 -17.68 24.62
C SER A 12 21.86 -18.37 24.69
N ARG A 13 21.22 -18.42 25.86
CA ARG A 13 19.89 -19.06 26.05
C ARG A 13 18.74 -18.05 26.14
N ALA A 14 19.02 -16.75 26.20
CA ALA A 14 18.01 -15.70 26.20
C ALA A 14 17.55 -15.26 24.78
N ALA A 15 18.15 -15.82 23.73
CA ALA A 15 17.79 -15.47 22.35
C ALA A 15 16.73 -16.39 21.72
N ASN A 16 16.21 -17.38 22.46
CA ASN A 16 15.34 -18.42 21.88
C ASN A 16 13.96 -18.56 22.55
N GLU A 17 13.48 -17.52 23.26
CA GLU A 17 12.15 -17.51 23.87
C GLU A 17 11.39 -16.18 23.62
N THR A 18 11.48 -15.65 22.39
CA THR A 18 10.41 -14.80 21.85
C THR A 18 9.77 -15.50 20.66
N GLY A 19 9.13 -16.64 20.92
CA GLY A 19 8.19 -17.31 20.04
C GLY A 19 6.88 -16.54 19.84
N VAL A 20 6.92 -15.20 19.81
CA VAL A 20 5.90 -14.39 19.15
C VAL A 20 6.54 -13.98 17.83
N GLY A 21 6.65 -14.97 16.94
CA GLY A 21 7.03 -14.73 15.55
C GLY A 21 6.12 -13.64 15.00
N ASN A 22 6.75 -12.57 14.54
CA ASN A 22 6.17 -11.34 14.04
C ASN A 22 5.46 -11.55 12.68
N SER A 23 4.65 -12.61 12.56
CA SER A 23 3.96 -13.03 11.34
C SER A 23 2.86 -12.06 10.92
N ALA A 24 2.43 -11.17 11.82
CA ALA A 24 1.51 -10.08 11.51
C ALA A 24 2.19 -8.97 10.68
N GLN A 25 3.49 -8.70 10.88
CA GLN A 25 4.22 -7.70 10.08
C GLN A 25 4.64 -8.21 8.71
N LEU A 26 4.81 -9.53 8.53
CA LEU A 26 5.19 -10.12 7.24
C LEU A 26 4.04 -10.17 6.21
N ASN A 27 2.81 -9.83 6.61
CA ASN A 27 1.63 -9.85 5.75
C ASN A 27 0.98 -8.49 5.50
N ALA A 28 1.40 -7.44 6.21
CA ALA A 28 0.84 -6.11 6.03
C ALA A 28 1.13 -5.61 4.60
N PRO A 29 0.12 -5.10 3.87
CA PRO A 29 0.34 -4.54 2.56
C PRO A 29 1.18 -3.26 2.66
N THR A 30 2.05 -3.06 1.67
CA THR A 30 2.88 -1.87 1.53
C THR A 30 2.52 -1.20 0.21
N ILE A 31 2.26 0.10 0.27
CA ILE A 31 1.97 0.94 -0.90
C ILE A 31 2.99 2.07 -0.97
N TRP A 32 3.51 2.35 -2.16
CA TRP A 32 4.45 3.44 -2.38
C TRP A 32 4.30 4.02 -3.77
N SER A 33 4.71 5.29 -3.91
CA SER A 33 4.76 5.99 -5.18
C SER A 33 6.21 6.18 -5.63
N GLY A 34 6.48 5.95 -6.90
CA GLY A 34 7.75 6.25 -7.56
C GLY A 34 7.64 7.46 -8.48
N SER A 35 8.78 8.01 -8.88
CA SER A 35 8.88 9.00 -9.94
C SER A 35 9.11 8.30 -11.28
N ARG A 36 8.46 8.78 -12.34
CA ARG A 36 8.69 8.32 -13.71
C ARG A 36 8.89 9.54 -14.62
N GLY A 37 9.57 9.34 -15.76
CA GLY A 37 9.63 10.36 -16.80
C GLY A 37 8.22 10.82 -17.20
N LYS A 38 8.05 12.12 -17.45
CA LYS A 38 6.76 12.71 -17.79
C LYS A 38 6.27 12.15 -19.13
N THR A 39 5.15 11.43 -19.11
CA THR A 39 4.41 10.99 -20.30
C THR A 39 3.09 11.75 -20.32
N VAL A 40 2.67 12.26 -21.48
CA VAL A 40 1.36 12.89 -21.62
C VAL A 40 0.36 11.82 -22.04
N GLU A 41 -0.62 11.53 -21.19
CA GLU A 41 -1.68 10.56 -21.48
C GLU A 41 -3.04 11.23 -21.19
N GLY A 42 -4.09 10.89 -21.96
CA GLY A 42 -5.43 11.44 -21.76
C GLY A 42 -6.16 10.73 -20.61
N PHE A 43 -6.65 11.46 -19.61
CA PHE A 43 -7.51 10.92 -18.56
C PHE A 43 -8.99 11.05 -18.94
N ASN A 44 -9.76 10.03 -18.59
CA ASN A 44 -11.18 9.90 -18.95
C ASN A 44 -12.06 9.53 -17.75
N MET A 45 -11.47 9.40 -16.56
CA MET A 45 -12.18 8.96 -15.35
C MET A 45 -11.81 9.85 -14.16
N THR A 46 -12.63 9.77 -13.12
CA THR A 46 -12.32 10.28 -11.79
C THR A 46 -12.33 9.14 -10.79
N ALA A 47 -11.44 9.19 -9.81
CA ALA A 47 -11.33 8.24 -8.72
C ALA A 47 -11.63 8.91 -7.37
N GLU A 48 -12.36 8.18 -6.53
CA GLU A 48 -12.60 8.51 -5.13
C GLU A 48 -12.22 7.30 -4.26
N LEU A 49 -11.47 7.55 -3.18
CA LEU A 49 -11.10 6.52 -2.22
C LEU A 49 -12.08 6.53 -1.05
N TYR A 50 -12.61 5.37 -0.75
CA TYR A 50 -13.44 5.10 0.42
C TYR A 50 -12.74 4.10 1.34
N PHE A 51 -12.92 4.29 2.65
CA PHE A 51 -12.55 3.34 3.68
C PHE A 51 -13.76 3.13 4.57
N GLU A 52 -14.20 1.87 4.72
CA GLU A 52 -15.40 1.51 5.48
C GLU A 52 -16.65 2.31 5.04
N GLY A 53 -16.77 2.55 3.73
CA GLY A 53 -17.89 3.29 3.14
C GLY A 53 -17.84 4.81 3.29
N LYS A 54 -16.84 5.37 3.98
CA LYS A 54 -16.63 6.83 4.08
C LYS A 54 -15.59 7.29 3.06
N ARG A 55 -15.82 8.43 2.41
CA ARG A 55 -14.85 9.00 1.47
C ARG A 55 -13.68 9.62 2.22
N HIS A 56 -12.46 9.21 1.89
CA HIS A 56 -11.22 9.74 2.46
C HIS A 56 -10.38 10.53 1.45
N TRP A 57 -10.58 10.33 0.14
CA TRP A 57 -9.87 11.07 -0.89
C TRP A 57 -10.69 11.17 -2.19
N GLY A 58 -10.42 12.21 -2.99
CA GLY A 58 -11.06 12.45 -4.28
C GLY A 58 -12.27 13.41 -4.22
N PRO A 59 -12.92 13.66 -5.37
CA PRO A 59 -12.62 13.09 -6.69
C PRO A 59 -11.32 13.65 -7.29
N ALA A 60 -10.50 12.78 -7.87
CA ALA A 60 -9.32 13.18 -8.64
C ALA A 60 -9.29 12.50 -10.01
N LYS A 61 -8.70 13.17 -10.99
CA LYS A 61 -8.66 12.70 -12.38
C LYS A 61 -7.70 11.52 -12.53
N CYS A 62 -8.15 10.48 -13.23
CA CYS A 62 -7.38 9.27 -13.47
C CYS A 62 -7.70 8.65 -14.85
N HIS A 63 -6.88 7.68 -15.24
CA HIS A 63 -7.11 6.89 -16.44
C HIS A 63 -7.92 5.62 -16.16
N GLN A 64 -8.43 5.00 -17.22
CA GLN A 64 -9.13 3.71 -17.19
C GLN A 64 -8.29 2.58 -16.58
N ASN A 65 -6.97 2.69 -16.61
CA ASN A 65 -6.02 1.79 -15.98
C ASN A 65 -6.15 1.76 -14.43
N ALA A 66 -6.80 2.76 -13.82
CA ALA A 66 -7.12 2.79 -12.40
C ALA A 66 -8.05 1.65 -11.95
N VAL A 67 -8.71 0.95 -12.87
CA VAL A 67 -9.44 -0.29 -12.58
C VAL A 67 -8.51 -1.32 -11.92
N ARG A 68 -7.25 -1.41 -12.37
CA ARG A 68 -6.26 -2.31 -11.75
C ARG A 68 -5.90 -1.90 -10.33
N ILE A 69 -5.88 -0.59 -10.06
CA ILE A 69 -5.67 -0.05 -8.71
C ILE A 69 -6.81 -0.47 -7.79
N THR A 70 -8.05 -0.37 -8.27
CA THR A 70 -9.25 -0.79 -7.53
C THR A 70 -9.16 -2.25 -7.09
N THR A 71 -8.88 -3.16 -8.02
CA THR A 71 -8.76 -4.59 -7.73
C THR A 71 -7.63 -4.88 -6.75
N ALA A 72 -6.46 -4.28 -6.96
CA ALA A 72 -5.31 -4.51 -6.11
C ALA A 72 -5.50 -3.94 -4.69
N LEU A 73 -6.16 -2.80 -4.55
CA LEU A 73 -6.49 -2.22 -3.24
C LEU A 73 -7.48 -3.11 -2.47
N ARG A 74 -8.52 -3.62 -3.11
CA ARG A 74 -9.46 -4.55 -2.47
C ARG A 74 -8.81 -5.87 -2.07
N GLU A 75 -7.85 -6.36 -2.86
CA GLU A 75 -7.07 -7.56 -2.52
C GLU A 75 -6.12 -7.29 -1.33
N ALA A 76 -5.54 -6.08 -1.27
CA ALA A 76 -4.70 -5.65 -0.15
C ALA A 76 -5.50 -5.45 1.14
N ASP A 77 -6.62 -4.72 1.06
CA ASP A 77 -7.50 -4.40 2.18
C ASP A 77 -8.96 -4.34 1.68
N PRO A 78 -9.83 -5.30 2.05
CA PRO A 78 -11.22 -5.34 1.59
C PRO A 78 -12.08 -4.18 2.11
N ARG A 79 -11.60 -3.41 3.11
CA ARG A 79 -12.27 -2.22 3.63
C ARG A 79 -12.04 -1.00 2.75
N LEU A 80 -11.02 -1.04 1.89
CA LEU A 80 -10.74 0.01 0.91
C LEU A 80 -11.58 -0.21 -0.35
N GLU A 81 -12.15 0.87 -0.84
CA GLU A 81 -12.90 0.88 -2.08
C GLU A 81 -12.49 2.10 -2.91
N LEU A 82 -11.93 1.86 -4.10
CA LEU A 82 -11.71 2.91 -5.08
C LEU A 82 -12.91 2.92 -6.04
N ARG A 83 -13.69 3.99 -6.02
CA ARG A 83 -14.80 4.18 -6.93
C ARG A 83 -14.33 4.99 -8.13
N LEU A 84 -14.61 4.48 -9.32
CA LEU A 84 -14.26 5.13 -10.57
C LEU A 84 -15.55 5.62 -11.22
N ASP A 85 -15.57 6.89 -11.58
CA ASP A 85 -16.66 7.53 -12.31
C ASP A 85 -16.17 8.09 -13.65
N ASN A 86 -17.07 8.32 -14.59
CA ASN A 86 -16.72 8.83 -15.91
C ASN A 86 -16.58 10.35 -15.85
N ALA A 87 -15.44 10.86 -16.28
CA ALA A 87 -15.17 12.30 -16.29
C ALA A 87 -15.07 12.85 -17.71
N SER A 88 -15.25 14.17 -17.85
CA SER A 88 -14.96 14.86 -19.12
C SER A 88 -13.50 14.64 -19.52
N LYS A 89 -13.27 14.17 -20.75
CA LYS A 89 -11.92 13.88 -21.28
C LYS A 89 -11.03 15.12 -21.20
N SER A 90 -9.83 14.95 -20.65
CA SER A 90 -8.79 15.98 -20.67
C SER A 90 -7.41 15.32 -20.60
N ASN A 91 -6.37 16.05 -20.96
CA ASN A 91 -5.01 15.53 -21.05
C ASN A 91 -4.19 16.01 -19.82
N GLU A 92 -3.65 15.10 -19.01
CA GLU A 92 -2.68 15.41 -17.94
C GLU A 92 -1.43 14.56 -18.14
N GLY A 93 -0.30 15.08 -17.67
CA GLY A 93 0.91 14.27 -17.59
C GLY A 93 0.77 13.17 -16.54
N VAL A 94 1.10 11.94 -16.91
CA VAL A 94 1.51 10.89 -15.97
C VAL A 94 2.97 11.16 -15.62
N THR A 95 3.25 11.31 -14.33
CA THR A 95 4.59 11.65 -13.82
C THR A 95 5.03 10.70 -12.70
N ARG A 96 4.13 9.84 -12.24
CA ARG A 96 4.34 9.00 -11.06
C ARG A 96 3.98 7.57 -11.36
N THR A 97 4.49 6.68 -10.52
CA THR A 97 4.13 5.27 -10.50
C THR A 97 3.61 4.88 -9.13
N LEU A 98 2.76 3.87 -9.07
CA LEU A 98 2.20 3.31 -7.85
C LEU A 98 2.51 1.81 -7.82
N SER A 99 3.12 1.38 -6.73
CA SER A 99 3.37 -0.03 -6.46
C SER A 99 2.68 -0.45 -5.18
N LEU A 100 2.17 -1.68 -5.18
CA LEU A 100 1.42 -2.26 -4.07
C LEU A 100 1.85 -3.72 -3.91
N LYS A 101 2.29 -4.06 -2.71
CA LYS A 101 2.69 -5.41 -2.32
C LYS A 101 1.85 -5.85 -1.15
N LYS A 102 1.39 -7.10 -1.13
CA LYS A 102 0.77 -7.75 0.04
C LYS A 102 1.55 -9.02 0.34
N SER A 103 2.04 -9.17 1.57
CA SER A 103 2.95 -10.26 1.93
C SER A 103 4.14 -10.35 0.95
N ASN A 104 4.31 -11.48 0.25
CA ASN A 104 5.34 -11.67 -0.78
C ASN A 104 4.84 -11.52 -2.22
N LYS A 105 3.60 -11.05 -2.43
CA LYS A 105 2.99 -10.89 -3.75
C LYS A 105 2.93 -9.42 -4.14
N LEU A 106 3.55 -9.07 -5.26
CA LEU A 106 3.43 -7.75 -5.86
C LEU A 106 2.10 -7.69 -6.63
N LEU A 107 1.14 -6.92 -6.12
CA LEU A 107 -0.18 -6.75 -6.71
C LEU A 107 -0.15 -5.70 -7.83
N LEU A 108 0.62 -4.64 -7.62
CA LEU A 108 0.94 -3.64 -8.64
C LEU A 108 2.43 -3.37 -8.67
N ASN A 109 2.99 -3.36 -9.87
CA ASN A 109 4.36 -2.98 -10.11
C ASN A 109 4.40 -1.72 -10.98
N GLU A 110 4.88 -0.62 -10.41
CA GLU A 110 5.14 0.65 -11.07
C GLU A 110 4.00 1.13 -11.97
N HIS A 111 2.77 0.99 -11.48
CA HIS A 111 1.56 1.33 -12.24
C HIS A 111 1.49 2.85 -12.49
N PRO A 112 1.34 3.32 -13.73
CA PRO A 112 1.33 4.74 -14.03
C PRO A 112 0.17 5.46 -13.35
N ILE A 113 0.47 6.55 -12.65
CA ILE A 113 -0.50 7.43 -11.99
C ILE A 113 -0.12 8.91 -12.20
N HIS A 114 -1.10 9.80 -12.09
CA HIS A 114 -0.86 11.23 -12.08
C HIS A 114 -0.33 11.70 -10.72
N ASP A 115 0.31 12.88 -10.71
CA ASP A 115 0.80 13.49 -9.47
C ASP A 115 -0.33 13.77 -8.47
N ASN A 116 -1.53 14.09 -8.97
CA ASN A 116 -2.72 14.29 -8.16
C ASN A 116 -3.18 13.04 -7.38
N MET A 117 -2.69 11.84 -7.73
CA MET A 117 -2.97 10.58 -7.04
C MET A 117 -1.96 10.25 -5.94
N VAL A 118 -0.86 11.00 -5.81
CA VAL A 118 0.12 10.79 -4.72
C VAL A 118 -0.52 10.95 -3.33
N PRO A 119 -1.37 11.96 -3.06
CA PRO A 119 -2.03 12.08 -1.75
C PRO A 119 -2.90 10.88 -1.38
N MET A 120 -3.46 10.16 -2.37
CA MET A 120 -4.20 8.92 -2.12
C MET A 120 -3.31 7.86 -1.46
N VAL A 121 -2.06 7.73 -1.93
CA VAL A 121 -1.10 6.76 -1.41
C VAL A 121 -0.77 7.05 0.06
N ASP A 122 -0.57 8.33 0.40
CA ASP A 122 -0.23 8.71 1.78
C ASP A 122 -1.43 8.57 2.74
N ILE A 123 -2.66 8.80 2.26
CA ILE A 123 -3.88 8.51 3.02
C ILE A 123 -4.00 7.01 3.30
N ILE A 124 -3.75 6.14 2.32
CA ILE A 124 -3.78 4.69 2.52
C ILE A 124 -2.73 4.26 3.55
N LYS A 125 -1.49 4.77 3.46
CA LYS A 125 -0.45 4.51 4.47
C LYS A 125 -0.89 4.94 5.86
N THR A 126 -1.51 6.10 5.98
CA THR A 126 -2.03 6.62 7.25
C THR A 126 -3.12 5.71 7.82
N ILE A 127 -4.08 5.29 6.98
CA ILE A 127 -5.12 4.34 7.35
C ILE A 127 -4.49 3.03 7.86
N TRP A 128 -3.53 2.44 7.14
CA TRP A 128 -2.88 1.20 7.57
C TRP A 128 -1.98 1.34 8.79
N THR A 129 -1.46 2.53 9.05
CA THR A 129 -0.69 2.81 10.27
C THR A 129 -1.60 2.86 11.49
N ILE A 130 -2.78 3.46 11.37
CA ILE A 130 -3.75 3.63 12.47
C ILE A 130 -4.64 2.40 12.63
N SER A 131 -5.04 1.80 11.52
CA SER A 131 -5.94 0.65 11.42
C SER A 131 -5.35 -0.38 10.45
N PRO A 132 -4.36 -1.17 10.90
CA PRO A 132 -3.75 -2.20 10.09
C PRO A 132 -4.80 -3.17 9.54
N PRO A 133 -4.68 -3.61 8.27
CA PRO A 133 -5.60 -4.58 7.71
C PRO A 133 -5.47 -5.91 8.46
N THR A 134 -6.60 -6.41 8.95
CA THR A 134 -6.70 -7.75 9.53
C THR A 134 -6.66 -8.78 8.40
N ASN A 135 -5.71 -9.70 8.51
CA ASN A 135 -5.43 -10.74 7.53
C ASN A 135 -6.43 -11.89 7.61
#